data_AF-A2FUM6-F1
#
_entry.id   AF-A2FUM6-F1
#
_cell.length_a   1.000
_cell.length_b   1.000
_cell.length_c   1.000
_cell.angle_alpha   90.00
_cell.angle_beta   90.00
_cell.angle_gamma   90.00
#
_symmetry.space_group_name_H-M   'P 1'
#
loop_
_entity.id
_entity.type
_entity.pdbx_description
1 polymer ?
#
loop_
_entity_poly.entity_id
_entity_poly.type
_entity_poly.pdbx_seq_one_letter_code
_entity_poly.pdbx_strand_id
1 'polypeptide(L)'
;MNEDKSWITWFLTKHPIGKYFIRVEMEYIKDQFNLFGFPKKVPNYKKVLEYIKGDYIPPENRIRYDLDENIDDLGIRLYGLIHSRFIMEKAGLEKLKKKYENNDYDRCPNVNCNRQCLPIGLSESLGEGCLYMYCPFCGDVYHAENQICSQIDGSAFGSSYIMKFLKQYPEVQQSYEPDRLPPKPQLRLFGFKIEDPKPSDPKWNK
;
A
#
# COMPACT_ATOMS: atom_id res chain seq x y z
N MET A 1 -13.81 20.55 14.53
CA MET A 1 -12.38 20.17 14.36
C MET A 1 -11.87 20.85 13.13
N ASN A 2 -10.67 21.41 13.19
CA ASN A 2 -10.02 21.94 12.00
C ASN A 2 -9.40 20.75 11.24
N GLU A 3 -9.96 20.36 10.09
CA GLU A 3 -9.50 19.18 9.34
C GLU A 3 -8.00 19.25 8.99
N ASP A 4 -7.47 20.45 8.81
CA ASP A 4 -6.05 20.70 8.51
C ASP A 4 -5.12 20.31 9.66
N LYS A 5 -5.64 20.23 10.89
CA LYS A 5 -4.89 19.86 12.09
C LYS A 5 -5.06 18.40 12.49
N SER A 6 -5.98 17.67 11.86
CA SER A 6 -6.26 16.28 12.24
C SER A 6 -5.06 15.36 12.07
N TRP A 7 -4.95 14.33 12.93
CA TRP A 7 -3.91 13.30 12.83
C TRP A 7 -3.90 12.63 11.45
N ILE A 8 -5.07 12.32 10.91
CA ILE A 8 -5.21 11.69 9.59
C ILE A 8 -4.67 12.62 8.49
N THR A 9 -4.94 13.92 8.55
CA THR A 9 -4.38 14.88 7.58
C THR A 9 -2.86 14.96 7.68
N TRP A 10 -2.31 15.04 8.90
CA TRP A 10 -0.87 15.01 9.10
C TRP A 10 -0.26 13.72 8.52
N PHE A 11 -0.82 12.56 8.85
CA PHE A 11 -0.31 11.27 8.39
C PHE A 11 -0.28 11.20 6.86
N LEU A 12 -1.38 11.54 6.19
CA LEU A 12 -1.48 11.41 4.74
C LEU A 12 -0.67 12.45 3.96
N THR A 13 -0.39 13.63 4.55
CA THR A 13 0.23 14.76 3.82
C THR A 13 1.66 15.08 4.24
N LYS A 14 2.06 14.71 5.47
CA LYS A 14 3.38 15.04 6.04
C LYS A 14 4.23 13.81 6.31
N HIS A 15 3.62 12.67 6.67
CA HIS A 15 4.37 11.47 6.94
C HIS A 15 4.83 10.80 5.62
N PRO A 16 6.10 10.39 5.46
CA PRO A 16 6.63 9.88 4.19
C PRO A 16 5.86 8.68 3.62
N ILE A 17 5.40 7.78 4.49
CA ILE A 17 4.66 6.58 4.08
C ILE A 17 3.19 6.90 3.74
N GLY A 18 2.67 8.04 4.18
CA GLY A 18 1.26 8.42 4.04
C GLY A 18 0.80 8.54 2.60
N LYS A 19 1.71 8.79 1.66
CA LYS A 19 1.42 8.92 0.22
C LYS A 19 0.74 7.68 -0.38
N TYR A 20 0.98 6.50 0.19
CA TYR A 20 0.40 5.24 -0.29
C TYR A 20 -1.02 4.99 0.23
N PHE A 21 -1.41 5.65 1.31
CA PHE A 21 -2.69 5.46 1.96
C PHE A 21 -3.77 6.36 1.34
N ILE A 22 -5.03 5.95 1.52
CA ILE A 22 -6.18 6.82 1.30
C ILE A 22 -6.73 7.32 2.64
N ARG A 23 -7.48 8.42 2.57
CA ARG A 23 -8.25 8.92 3.71
C ARG A 23 -9.42 7.99 4.01
N VAL A 24 -9.46 7.45 5.22
CA VAL A 24 -10.62 6.74 5.75
C VAL A 24 -11.58 7.77 6.35
N GLU A 25 -12.88 7.62 6.08
CA GLU A 25 -13.88 8.56 6.60
C GLU A 25 -14.01 8.46 8.12
N MET A 26 -14.21 9.60 8.78
CA MET A 26 -14.35 9.65 10.23
C MET A 26 -15.57 8.88 10.72
N GLU A 27 -16.64 8.84 9.93
CA GLU A 27 -17.84 8.04 10.18
C GLU A 27 -17.51 6.54 10.24
N TYR A 28 -16.63 6.07 9.34
CA TYR A 28 -16.18 4.68 9.32
C TYR A 28 -15.36 4.34 10.56
N ILE A 29 -14.48 5.25 11.00
CA ILE A 29 -13.63 5.08 12.19
C ILE A 29 -14.44 5.19 13.49
N LYS A 30 -15.53 5.95 13.51
CA LYS A 30 -16.38 6.09 14.72
C LYS A 30 -17.24 4.85 14.97
N ASP A 31 -17.57 4.09 13.93
CA ASP A 31 -18.36 2.87 14.04
C ASP A 31 -17.53 1.71 14.60
N GLN A 32 -17.91 1.23 15.79
CA GLN A 32 -17.21 0.16 16.50
C GLN A 32 -17.28 -1.20 15.78
N PHE A 33 -18.32 -1.44 14.97
CA PHE A 33 -18.44 -2.68 14.21
C PHE A 33 -17.33 -2.80 13.17
N ASN A 34 -17.01 -1.68 12.50
CA ASN A 34 -15.90 -1.61 11.54
C ASN A 34 -14.53 -1.81 12.20
N LEU A 35 -14.42 -1.67 13.52
CA LEU A 35 -13.16 -1.82 14.26
C LEU A 35 -13.03 -3.14 15.02
N PHE A 36 -13.97 -4.06 14.84
CA PHE A 36 -13.97 -5.35 15.53
C PHE A 36 -12.66 -6.13 15.33
N GLY A 37 -12.12 -6.67 16.42
CA GLY A 37 -10.90 -7.48 16.45
C GLY A 37 -9.59 -6.70 16.59
N PHE A 38 -9.56 -5.39 16.29
CA PHE A 38 -8.36 -4.57 16.44
C PHE A 38 -7.88 -4.31 17.87
N PRO A 39 -8.75 -4.24 18.91
CA PRO A 39 -8.29 -4.06 20.28
C PRO A 39 -7.30 -5.12 20.79
N LYS A 40 -7.32 -6.33 20.21
CA LYS A 40 -6.40 -7.42 20.56
C LYS A 40 -5.05 -7.32 19.83
N LYS A 41 -4.97 -6.50 18.77
CA LYS A 41 -3.81 -6.39 17.88
C LYS A 41 -2.92 -5.18 18.18
N VAL A 42 -3.44 -4.18 18.92
CA VAL A 42 -2.75 -2.91 19.18
C VAL A 42 -2.74 -2.62 20.69
N PRO A 43 -1.56 -2.46 21.32
CA PRO A 43 -1.44 -2.00 22.70
C PRO A 43 -2.13 -0.66 22.93
N ASN A 44 -2.68 -0.44 24.12
CA ASN A 44 -3.35 0.81 24.50
C ASN A 44 -4.41 1.28 23.47
N TYR A 45 -5.06 0.34 22.79
CA TYR A 45 -5.97 0.57 21.66
C TYR A 45 -6.91 1.77 21.83
N LYS A 46 -7.58 1.91 22.98
CA LYS A 46 -8.52 3.01 23.22
C LYS A 46 -7.82 4.38 23.13
N LYS A 47 -6.65 4.52 23.74
CA LYS A 47 -5.84 5.75 23.73
C LYS A 47 -5.36 6.07 22.31
N VAL A 48 -4.87 5.05 21.60
CA VAL A 48 -4.43 5.16 20.20
C VAL A 48 -5.59 5.57 19.29
N LEU A 49 -6.76 4.97 19.48
CA LEU A 49 -7.96 5.28 18.69
C LEU A 49 -8.41 6.72 18.89
N GLU A 50 -8.42 7.21 20.14
CA GLU A 50 -8.75 8.62 20.40
C GLU A 50 -7.68 9.57 19.85
N TYR A 51 -6.40 9.16 19.87
CA TYR A 51 -5.32 9.92 19.26
C TYR A 51 -5.50 10.09 17.74
N ILE A 52 -5.77 9.01 16.99
CA ILE A 52 -5.96 9.11 15.52
C ILE A 52 -7.24 9.85 15.12
N LYS A 53 -8.23 9.94 16.02
CA LYS A 53 -9.47 10.71 15.79
C LYS A 53 -9.31 12.21 16.04
N GLY A 54 -8.26 12.61 16.75
CA GLY A 54 -8.03 13.99 17.19
C GLY A 54 -7.09 14.78 16.29
N ASP A 55 -6.61 15.90 16.83
CA ASP A 55 -5.58 16.73 16.22
C ASP A 55 -4.19 16.08 16.39
N TYR A 56 -3.33 16.23 15.38
CA TYR A 56 -1.94 15.82 15.49
C TYR A 56 -1.21 16.71 16.50
N ILE A 57 -0.53 16.07 17.45
CA ILE A 57 0.32 16.76 18.43
C ILE A 57 1.78 16.38 18.11
N PRO A 58 2.58 17.33 17.58
CA PRO A 58 4.01 17.13 17.33
C PRO A 58 4.76 16.75 18.62
N PRO A 59 5.81 15.92 18.55
CA PRO A 59 6.58 15.47 19.72
C PRO A 59 6.99 16.60 20.68
N GLU A 60 7.41 17.74 20.14
CA GLU A 60 7.85 18.94 20.88
C GLU A 60 6.73 19.59 21.73
N ASN A 61 5.47 19.34 21.39
CA ASN A 61 4.30 19.88 22.08
C ASN A 61 3.59 18.84 22.97
N ARG A 62 4.14 17.62 23.09
CA ARG A 62 3.55 16.56 23.91
C ARG A 62 3.86 16.79 25.39
N ILE A 63 2.83 16.73 26.22
CA ILE A 63 3.00 16.66 27.67
C ILE A 63 3.50 15.23 27.98
N ARG A 64 4.71 15.12 28.54
CA ARG A 64 5.51 13.87 28.66
C ARG A 64 4.81 12.71 29.37
N TYR A 65 3.75 12.97 30.14
CA TYR A 65 2.99 11.96 30.87
C TYR A 65 1.69 11.52 30.16
N ASP A 66 1.24 12.24 29.14
CA ASP A 66 -0.08 12.04 28.54
C ASP A 66 -0.06 11.09 27.34
N LEU A 67 1.08 10.93 26.66
CA LEU A 67 1.20 10.14 25.44
C LEU A 67 2.35 9.13 25.55
N ASP A 68 2.11 7.91 25.06
CA ASP A 68 3.18 6.90 24.99
C ASP A 68 4.24 7.37 23.99
N GLU A 69 5.52 7.10 24.25
CA GLU A 69 6.62 7.51 23.35
C GLU A 69 6.42 7.00 21.92
N ASN A 70 5.80 5.83 21.76
CA ASN A 70 5.54 5.18 20.47
C ASN A 70 4.11 5.42 19.95
N ILE A 71 3.40 6.46 20.42
CA ILE A 71 1.98 6.68 20.05
C ILE A 71 1.79 6.88 18.54
N ASP A 72 2.77 7.50 17.86
CA ASP A 72 2.71 7.69 16.40
C ASP A 72 2.74 6.35 15.67
N ASP A 73 3.70 5.48 16.01
CA ASP A 73 3.85 4.15 15.41
C ASP A 73 2.61 3.28 15.68
N LEU A 74 2.07 3.35 16.89
CA LEU A 74 0.82 2.67 17.25
C LEU A 74 -0.37 3.24 16.45
N GLY A 75 -0.42 4.56 16.25
CA GLY A 75 -1.43 5.25 15.45
C GLY A 75 -1.37 4.82 13.99
N ILE A 76 -0.17 4.81 13.39
CA ILE A 76 0.09 4.32 12.03
C ILE A 76 -0.33 2.87 11.89
N ARG A 77 0.05 2.01 12.84
CA ARG A 77 -0.33 0.58 12.85
C ARG A 77 -1.84 0.39 12.92
N LEU A 78 -2.51 1.11 13.82
CA LEU A 78 -3.97 1.05 13.93
C LEU A 78 -4.65 1.56 12.68
N TYR A 79 -4.20 2.70 12.15
CA TYR A 79 -4.74 3.27 10.92
C TYR A 79 -4.54 2.32 9.73
N GLY A 80 -3.42 1.61 9.64
CA GLY A 80 -3.19 0.58 8.65
C GLY A 80 -4.20 -0.56 8.70
N LEU A 81 -4.50 -1.08 9.89
CA LEU A 81 -5.53 -2.12 10.07
C LEU A 81 -6.93 -1.64 9.68
N ILE A 82 -7.26 -0.39 10.00
CA ILE A 82 -8.53 0.22 9.61
C ILE A 82 -8.56 0.40 8.09
N HIS A 83 -7.45 0.86 7.52
CA HIS A 83 -7.29 1.09 6.09
C HIS A 83 -7.48 -0.20 5.29
N SER A 84 -6.86 -1.32 5.67
CA SER A 84 -7.02 -2.60 4.95
C SER A 84 -8.47 -3.08 4.92
N ARG A 85 -9.24 -2.81 5.98
CA ARG A 85 -10.69 -3.08 5.98
C ARG A 85 -11.46 -2.08 5.12
N PHE A 86 -11.14 -0.79 5.22
CA PHE A 86 -11.84 0.26 4.48
C PHE A 86 -11.64 0.18 2.97
N ILE A 87 -10.45 -0.20 2.49
CA ILE A 87 -10.20 -0.35 1.05
C ILE A 87 -10.98 -1.50 0.41
N MET A 88 -11.56 -2.39 1.21
CA MET A 88 -12.50 -3.39 0.72
C MET A 88 -13.90 -2.80 0.48
N GLU A 89 -14.23 -1.64 1.04
CA GLU A 89 -15.51 -0.97 0.80
C GLU A 89 -15.54 -0.26 -0.56
N LYS A 90 -16.75 -0.06 -1.10
CA LYS A 90 -16.92 0.63 -2.39
C LYS A 90 -16.27 2.02 -2.39
N ALA A 91 -16.47 2.80 -1.32
CA ALA A 91 -15.88 4.13 -1.16
C ALA A 91 -14.33 4.09 -1.07
N GLY A 92 -13.77 3.04 -0.46
CA GLY A 92 -12.33 2.83 -0.40
C GLY A 92 -11.74 2.52 -1.78
N LEU A 93 -12.37 1.60 -2.52
CA LEU A 93 -11.96 1.26 -3.90
C LEU A 93 -12.01 2.46 -4.84
N GLU A 94 -13.04 3.30 -4.75
CA GLU A 94 -13.16 4.52 -5.55
C GLU A 94 -12.03 5.52 -5.26
N LYS A 95 -11.60 5.66 -3.99
CA LYS A 95 -10.46 6.51 -3.61
C LYS A 95 -9.14 5.94 -4.10
N LEU A 96 -8.94 4.63 -4.00
CA LEU A 96 -7.75 3.97 -4.56
C LEU A 96 -7.67 4.15 -6.08
N LYS A 97 -8.82 4.08 -6.78
CA LYS A 97 -8.89 4.31 -8.22
C LYS A 97 -8.43 5.71 -8.59
N LYS A 98 -8.93 6.73 -7.89
CA LYS A 98 -8.51 8.13 -8.10
C LYS A 98 -7.00 8.31 -7.93
N LYS A 99 -6.40 7.71 -6.89
CA LYS A 99 -4.94 7.73 -6.70
C LYS A 99 -4.19 7.07 -7.86
N TYR A 100 -4.68 5.91 -8.31
CA TYR A 100 -4.10 5.20 -9.45
C TYR A 100 -4.17 6.03 -10.75
N GLU A 101 -5.31 6.64 -11.04
CA GLU A 101 -5.52 7.51 -12.22
C GLU A 101 -4.64 8.78 -12.17
N ASN A 102 -4.42 9.32 -10.97
CA ASN A 102 -3.55 10.49 -10.75
C ASN A 102 -2.05 10.17 -10.83
N ASN A 103 -1.66 8.91 -10.99
CA ASN A 103 -0.29 8.45 -10.94
C ASN A 103 0.42 8.67 -9.59
N ASP A 104 -0.32 8.55 -8.49
CA ASP A 104 0.22 8.74 -7.14
C ASP A 104 1.09 7.56 -6.66
N TYR A 105 1.02 6.42 -7.33
CA TYR A 105 1.77 5.21 -6.97
C TYR A 105 3.02 5.05 -7.84
N ASP A 106 3.83 4.07 -7.45
CA ASP A 106 5.07 3.79 -8.16
C ASP A 106 4.76 3.13 -9.51
N ARG A 107 5.61 3.36 -10.51
CA ARG A 107 5.45 2.73 -11.83
C ARG A 107 6.03 1.32 -11.83
N CYS A 108 5.53 0.49 -12.74
CA CYS A 108 6.09 -0.82 -12.96
C CYS A 108 7.57 -0.71 -13.42
N PRO A 109 8.52 -1.40 -12.77
CA PRO A 109 9.93 -1.40 -13.17
C PRO A 109 10.16 -2.01 -14.56
N ASN A 110 9.25 -2.88 -15.00
CA ASN A 110 9.27 -3.39 -16.36
C ASN A 110 8.87 -2.26 -17.33
N VAL A 111 9.88 -1.72 -18.02
CA VAL A 111 9.77 -0.58 -18.95
C VAL A 111 8.75 -0.79 -20.07
N ASN A 112 8.47 -2.04 -20.43
CA ASN A 112 7.49 -2.37 -21.47
C ASN A 112 6.04 -2.26 -20.96
N CYS A 113 5.82 -2.22 -19.64
CA CYS A 113 4.52 -1.95 -19.06
C CYS A 113 4.19 -0.45 -19.14
N ASN A 114 5.11 0.39 -18.67
CA ASN A 114 4.91 1.84 -18.48
C ASN A 114 3.55 2.17 -17.82
N ARG A 115 3.16 1.39 -16.80
CA ARG A 115 1.91 1.55 -16.03
C ARG A 115 2.19 1.85 -14.57
N GLN A 116 1.19 2.45 -13.93
CA GLN A 116 1.11 2.57 -12.47
C GLN A 116 0.92 1.20 -11.83
N CYS A 117 1.44 1.03 -10.62
CA CYS A 117 1.21 -0.14 -9.78
C CYS A 117 0.18 0.14 -8.68
N LEU A 118 -0.25 -0.92 -8.01
CA LEU A 118 -1.13 -0.89 -6.85
C LEU A 118 -0.37 -1.39 -5.62
N PRO A 119 -0.50 -0.75 -4.44
CA PRO A 119 0.20 -1.17 -3.23
C PRO A 119 -0.32 -2.52 -2.70
N ILE A 120 0.50 -3.56 -2.59
CA ILE A 120 0.06 -4.90 -2.19
C ILE A 120 0.79 -5.38 -0.94
N GLY A 121 0.04 -5.95 0.02
CA GLY A 121 0.60 -6.74 1.10
C GLY A 121 0.50 -8.24 0.79
N LEU A 122 1.58 -8.99 0.97
CA LEU A 122 1.58 -10.45 0.75
C LEU A 122 1.02 -11.24 1.94
N SER A 123 0.85 -10.59 3.09
CA SER A 123 0.17 -11.13 4.27
C SER A 123 -0.83 -10.12 4.82
N GLU A 124 -1.92 -10.65 5.38
CA GLU A 124 -2.96 -9.91 6.10
C GLU A 124 -2.67 -9.87 7.63
N SER A 125 -1.62 -10.56 8.08
CA SER A 125 -1.18 -10.62 9.47
C SER A 125 -0.09 -9.57 9.73
N LEU A 126 -0.19 -8.91 10.89
CA LEU A 126 0.80 -7.92 11.32
C LEU A 126 2.17 -8.56 11.52
N GLY A 127 3.20 -7.91 11.01
CA GLY A 127 4.61 -8.28 11.17
C GLY A 127 5.09 -9.40 10.24
N GLU A 128 4.25 -9.91 9.35
CA GLU A 128 4.62 -11.01 8.44
C GLU A 128 5.21 -10.54 7.09
N GLY A 129 5.26 -9.24 6.85
CA GLY A 129 5.86 -8.70 5.64
C GLY A 129 5.64 -7.20 5.50
N CYS A 130 6.32 -6.62 4.51
CA CYS A 130 6.17 -5.22 4.16
C CYS A 130 5.25 -5.01 2.95
N LEU A 131 5.08 -3.75 2.56
CA LEU A 131 4.34 -3.37 1.37
C LEU A 131 5.18 -3.54 0.10
N TYR A 132 4.54 -4.02 -0.96
CA TYR A 132 5.08 -4.16 -2.30
C TYR A 132 4.20 -3.42 -3.31
N MET A 133 4.58 -3.48 -4.59
CA MET A 133 3.85 -2.90 -5.72
C MET A 133 3.43 -3.99 -6.69
N TYR A 134 2.12 -4.16 -6.89
CA TYR A 134 1.54 -5.06 -7.87
C TYR A 134 1.27 -4.32 -9.19
N CYS A 135 1.77 -4.84 -10.30
CA CYS A 135 1.47 -4.30 -11.62
C CYS A 135 0.24 -4.99 -12.23
N PRO A 136 -0.88 -4.28 -12.45
CA PRO A 136 -2.08 -4.88 -13.04
C PRO A 136 -1.91 -5.28 -14.52
N PHE A 137 -0.83 -4.84 -15.17
CA PHE A 137 -0.56 -5.14 -16.58
C PHE A 137 0.29 -6.39 -16.80
N CYS A 138 1.37 -6.59 -16.04
CA CYS A 138 2.18 -7.80 -16.16
C CYS A 138 1.82 -8.89 -15.13
N GLY A 139 1.07 -8.54 -14.09
CA GLY A 139 0.66 -9.47 -13.03
C GLY A 139 1.75 -9.75 -11.98
N ASP A 140 2.92 -9.13 -12.09
CA ASP A 140 4.04 -9.31 -11.17
C ASP A 140 4.01 -8.32 -9.99
N VAL A 141 4.74 -8.70 -8.94
CA VAL A 141 4.94 -7.92 -7.71
C VAL A 141 6.39 -7.47 -7.60
N TYR A 142 6.59 -6.20 -7.25
CA TYR A 142 7.88 -5.54 -7.22
C TYR A 142 8.11 -4.84 -5.87
N HIS A 143 9.38 -4.66 -5.51
CA HIS A 143 9.73 -3.69 -4.47
C HIS A 143 9.54 -2.26 -5.00
N ALA A 144 9.09 -1.36 -4.13
CA ALA A 144 9.04 0.05 -4.44
C ALA A 144 10.44 0.64 -4.62
N GLU A 145 10.58 1.60 -5.54
CA GLU A 145 11.86 2.20 -5.91
C GLU A 145 12.58 2.87 -4.74
N ASN A 146 11.84 3.52 -3.84
CA ASN A 146 12.39 4.37 -2.78
C ASN A 146 12.60 3.65 -1.44
N GLN A 147 12.41 2.33 -1.37
CA GLN A 147 12.44 1.52 -0.14
C GLN A 147 11.48 1.96 0.99
N ILE A 148 10.77 3.08 0.89
CA ILE A 148 9.84 3.57 1.92
C ILE A 148 8.73 2.55 2.19
N CYS A 149 8.29 1.81 1.16
CA CYS A 149 7.33 0.72 1.32
C CYS A 149 7.79 -0.39 2.28
N SER A 150 9.10 -0.60 2.45
CA SER A 150 9.60 -1.62 3.38
C SER A 150 9.32 -1.26 4.85
N GLN A 151 9.02 0.00 5.15
CA GLN A 151 8.64 0.48 6.47
C GLN A 151 7.14 0.34 6.75
N ILE A 152 6.35 0.00 5.73
CA ILE A 152 4.90 -0.18 5.84
C ILE A 152 4.62 -1.66 6.01
N ASP A 153 3.90 -2.03 7.07
CA ASP A 153 3.40 -3.39 7.26
C ASP A 153 2.41 -3.75 6.15
N GLY A 154 2.63 -4.88 5.48
CA GLY A 154 1.80 -5.33 4.34
C GLY A 154 0.33 -5.51 4.71
N SER A 155 0.02 -5.84 5.97
CA SER A 155 -1.36 -6.00 6.45
C SER A 155 -2.18 -4.70 6.45
N ALA A 156 -1.55 -3.55 6.23
CA ALA A 156 -2.24 -2.28 6.02
C ALA A 156 -2.98 -2.19 4.68
N PHE A 157 -2.70 -3.12 3.74
CA PHE A 157 -3.37 -3.24 2.46
C PHE A 157 -3.85 -4.67 2.21
N GLY A 158 -2.99 -5.66 2.45
CA GLY A 158 -3.28 -7.04 2.08
C GLY A 158 -3.28 -7.27 0.57
N SER A 159 -3.66 -8.49 0.16
CA SER A 159 -3.73 -8.89 -1.25
C SER A 159 -5.18 -8.96 -1.74
N SER A 160 -6.12 -9.14 -0.82
CA SER A 160 -7.53 -9.43 -1.13
C SER A 160 -8.21 -8.31 -1.93
N TYR A 161 -7.84 -7.05 -1.64
CA TYR A 161 -8.45 -5.91 -2.30
C TYR A 161 -8.06 -5.80 -3.78
N ILE A 162 -6.87 -6.29 -4.19
CA ILE A 162 -6.41 -6.25 -5.59
C ILE A 162 -7.41 -6.97 -6.49
N MET A 163 -7.78 -8.19 -6.14
CA MET A 163 -8.73 -8.98 -6.93
C MET A 163 -10.11 -8.29 -7.01
N LYS A 164 -10.57 -7.72 -5.90
CA LYS A 164 -11.83 -6.96 -5.86
C LYS A 164 -11.76 -5.71 -6.72
N PHE A 165 -10.65 -4.98 -6.65
CA PHE A 165 -10.38 -3.76 -7.41
C PHE A 165 -10.37 -4.04 -8.92
N LEU A 166 -9.61 -5.06 -9.38
CA LEU A 166 -9.54 -5.41 -10.80
C LEU A 166 -10.87 -5.92 -11.34
N LYS A 167 -11.65 -6.65 -10.53
CA LYS A 167 -13.00 -7.07 -10.91
C LYS A 167 -13.95 -5.88 -11.08
N GLN A 168 -13.82 -4.86 -10.23
CA GLN A 168 -14.66 -3.67 -10.27
C GLN A 168 -14.25 -2.67 -11.36
N TYR A 169 -12.95 -2.58 -11.65
CA TYR A 169 -12.35 -1.69 -12.64
C TYR A 169 -11.56 -2.47 -13.67
N PRO A 170 -12.23 -3.28 -14.51
CA PRO A 170 -11.55 -4.12 -15.49
C PRO A 170 -10.73 -3.30 -16.48
N GLU A 171 -11.04 -2.02 -16.72
CA GLU A 171 -10.24 -1.11 -17.56
C GLU A 171 -8.79 -0.93 -17.06
N VAL A 172 -8.55 -1.11 -15.76
CA VAL A 172 -7.20 -1.06 -15.17
C VAL A 172 -6.39 -2.28 -15.60
N GLN A 173 -7.06 -3.43 -15.76
CA GLN A 173 -6.45 -4.67 -16.25
C GLN A 173 -6.44 -4.73 -17.78
N GLN A 174 -7.52 -4.33 -18.46
CA GLN A 174 -7.84 -4.51 -19.90
C GLN A 174 -6.88 -3.85 -20.89
N SER A 175 -5.80 -3.21 -20.43
CA SER A 175 -4.59 -3.16 -21.26
C SER A 175 -4.03 -4.56 -21.60
N TYR A 176 -4.45 -5.61 -20.90
CA TYR A 176 -4.12 -7.02 -21.11
C TYR A 176 -4.87 -7.62 -22.30
N GLU A 177 -4.35 -7.44 -23.52
CA GLU A 177 -4.59 -8.41 -24.59
C GLU A 177 -3.65 -9.61 -24.33
N PRO A 178 -4.11 -10.88 -24.39
CA PRO A 178 -3.27 -12.06 -24.17
C PRO A 178 -2.00 -12.10 -25.05
N ASP A 179 -2.07 -11.47 -26.24
CA ASP A 179 -0.96 -11.34 -27.19
C ASP A 179 -0.09 -10.08 -26.98
N ARG A 180 -0.41 -9.25 -25.98
CA ARG A 180 0.34 -8.04 -25.60
C ARG A 180 0.84 -8.09 -24.17
N LEU A 181 1.31 -9.25 -23.71
CA LEU A 181 2.34 -9.20 -22.67
C LEU A 181 3.43 -8.25 -23.17
N PRO A 182 3.93 -7.36 -22.31
CA PRO A 182 5.06 -6.52 -22.68
C PRO A 182 6.12 -7.44 -23.28
N PRO A 183 6.62 -7.18 -24.50
CA PRO A 183 7.61 -8.06 -25.11
C PRO A 183 8.74 -8.25 -24.10
N LYS A 184 9.22 -9.48 -23.91
CA LYS A 184 10.35 -9.69 -23.00
C LYS A 184 11.50 -8.77 -23.45
N PRO A 185 12.16 -8.04 -22.53
CA PRO A 185 13.29 -7.20 -22.91
C PRO A 185 14.34 -8.04 -23.63
N GLN A 186 14.68 -7.66 -24.87
CA GLN A 186 15.68 -8.38 -25.66
C GLN A 186 17.08 -7.88 -25.32
N LEU A 187 17.88 -8.73 -24.69
CA LEU A 187 19.29 -8.43 -24.44
C LEU A 187 20.06 -8.39 -25.76
N ARG A 188 20.86 -7.33 -25.95
CA ARG A 188 21.74 -7.17 -27.11
C ARG A 188 23.15 -6.79 -26.68
N LEU A 189 24.15 -7.38 -27.34
CA LEU A 189 25.56 -7.02 -27.19
C LEU A 189 26.09 -6.62 -28.57
N PHE A 190 26.57 -5.38 -28.72
CA PHE A 190 27.00 -4.80 -30.01
C PHE A 190 25.96 -4.92 -31.15
N GLY A 191 24.67 -4.80 -30.82
CA GLY A 191 23.56 -4.90 -31.78
C GLY A 191 23.06 -6.33 -32.05
N PHE A 192 23.83 -7.35 -31.68
CA PHE A 192 23.46 -8.76 -31.80
C PHE A 192 22.55 -9.19 -30.65
N LYS A 193 21.47 -9.89 -30.96
CA LYS A 193 20.56 -10.46 -29.97
C LYS A 193 21.27 -11.57 -29.20
N ILE A 194 21.21 -11.53 -27.88
CA ILE A 194 21.66 -12.61 -27.01
C ILE A 194 20.49 -13.60 -26.88
N GLU A 195 20.75 -14.88 -27.16
CA GLU A 195 19.75 -15.94 -26.93
C GLU A 195 19.58 -16.19 -25.43
N ASP A 196 18.35 -16.50 -25.02
CA ASP A 196 18.09 -16.92 -23.65
C ASP A 196 18.85 -18.22 -23.37
N PRO A 197 19.55 -18.36 -22.23
CA PRO A 197 20.22 -19.59 -21.87
C PRO A 197 19.20 -20.73 -21.82
N LYS A 198 19.54 -21.86 -22.42
CA LYS A 198 18.65 -23.02 -22.44
C LYS A 198 18.75 -23.71 -21.08
N PRO A 199 17.67 -24.28 -20.54
CA PRO A 199 17.73 -25.07 -19.31
C PRO A 199 18.74 -26.24 -19.38
N SER A 200 19.07 -26.69 -20.60
CA SER A 200 20.08 -27.71 -20.88
C SER A 200 21.53 -27.21 -20.84
N ASP A 201 21.78 -25.91 -20.66
CA ASP A 201 23.13 -25.37 -20.68
C ASP A 201 23.92 -25.78 -19.43
N PRO A 202 25.10 -26.41 -19.59
CA PRO A 202 25.86 -27.02 -18.49
C PRO A 202 26.38 -26.04 -17.44
N LYS A 203 26.26 -24.73 -17.68
CA LYS A 203 26.67 -23.67 -16.74
C LYS A 203 25.62 -23.33 -15.67
N TRP A 204 24.37 -23.79 -15.82
CA TRP A 204 23.29 -23.50 -14.87
C TRP A 204 23.09 -24.61 -13.80
N ASN A 205 23.73 -25.77 -13.98
CA ASN A 205 23.64 -26.93 -13.07
C ASN A 205 24.86 -27.06 -12.13
N LYS A 206 25.54 -25.95 -11.80
CA LYS A 206 26.62 -25.92 -10.81
C LYS A 206 26.26 -25.02 -9.64
#